data_AF-A0A2N3ALT7-F1
#
_entry.id   AF-A0A2N3ALT7-F1
#
_cell.length_a   1.000
_cell.length_b   1.000
_cell.length_c   1.000
_cell.angle_alpha   90.00
_cell.angle_beta   90.00
_cell.angle_gamma   90.00
#
_symmetry.space_group_name_H-M   'P 1'
#
loop_
_entity.id
_entity.type
_entity.pdbx_description
1 polymer ?
#
loop_
_entity_poly.entity_id
_entity_poly.type
_entity_poly.pdbx_seq_one_letter_code
_entity_poly.pdbx_strand_id
1 'polypeptide(L)'
;MKECTVKDIAKIANVSPRTVSRVVNREEKVKRGIFSLLRTSPDSKEKIIALHNATDNMHKFCFTKNQYSLNKKEYFDIISERIINIEKISLTPYQIIWLKIY
;
A
#
# COMPACT_ATOMS: atom_id res chain seq x y z
N MET A 1 -10.75 6.63 15.86
CA MET A 1 -11.20 5.70 14.80
C MET A 1 -11.03 4.27 15.30
N LYS A 2 -11.98 3.35 15.07
CA LYS A 2 -11.85 1.94 15.51
C LYS A 2 -10.86 1.20 14.63
N GLU A 3 -9.80 0.65 15.22
CA GLU A 3 -8.92 -0.33 14.58
C GLU A 3 -9.72 -1.61 14.29
N CYS A 4 -9.39 -2.31 13.21
CA CYS A 4 -9.98 -3.61 12.90
C CYS A 4 -8.88 -4.62 12.57
N THR A 5 -9.13 -5.90 12.82
CA THR A 5 -8.15 -6.94 12.54
C THR A 5 -8.27 -7.42 11.10
N VAL A 6 -7.22 -8.06 10.59
CA VAL A 6 -7.25 -8.78 9.30
C VAL A 6 -8.40 -9.79 9.26
N LYS A 7 -8.68 -10.46 10.39
CA LYS A 7 -9.78 -11.45 10.51
C LYS A 7 -11.14 -10.79 10.35
N ASP A 8 -11.33 -9.60 10.90
CA ASP A 8 -12.59 -8.85 10.79
C ASP A 8 -12.87 -8.48 9.33
N ILE A 9 -11.87 -7.95 8.63
CA ILE A 9 -11.97 -7.58 7.21
C ILE A 9 -12.25 -8.81 6.35
N ALA A 10 -11.54 -9.92 6.59
CA ALA A 10 -11.71 -11.17 5.87
C ALA A 10 -13.14 -11.70 5.99
N LYS A 11 -13.71 -11.63 7.20
CA LYS A 11 -15.10 -12.02 7.48
C LYS A 11 -16.10 -11.14 6.72
N ILE A 12 -15.90 -9.81 6.71
CA ILE A 12 -16.80 -8.87 6.03
C ILE A 12 -16.74 -9.05 4.50
N ALA A 13 -15.54 -9.22 3.96
CA ALA A 13 -15.32 -9.32 2.52
C ALA A 13 -15.51 -10.74 1.95
N ASN A 14 -15.82 -11.72 2.80
CA ASN A 14 -15.94 -13.14 2.43
C ASN A 14 -14.71 -13.70 1.68
N VAL A 15 -13.52 -13.42 2.20
CA VAL A 15 -12.24 -13.89 1.64
C VAL A 15 -11.34 -14.46 2.73
N SER A 16 -10.25 -15.13 2.34
CA SER A 16 -9.27 -15.60 3.32
C SER A 16 -8.53 -14.43 3.99
N PRO A 17 -8.19 -14.52 5.30
CA PRO A 17 -7.31 -13.55 5.95
C PRO A 17 -5.98 -13.36 5.23
N ARG A 18 -5.47 -14.42 4.59
CA ARG A 18 -4.24 -14.39 3.79
C ARG A 18 -4.36 -13.48 2.56
N THR A 19 -5.55 -13.39 1.96
CA THR A 19 -5.84 -12.46 0.86
C THR A 19 -5.78 -11.02 1.37
N VAL A 20 -6.39 -10.74 2.52
CA VAL A 20 -6.39 -9.42 3.13
C VAL A 20 -4.97 -8.99 3.50
N SER A 21 -4.18 -9.84 4.15
CA SER A 21 -2.78 -9.56 4.53
C SER A 21 -1.83 -9.30 3.36
N ARG A 22 -2.23 -9.52 2.10
CA ARG A 22 -1.45 -9.10 0.92
C ARG A 22 -1.66 -7.62 0.57
N VAL A 23 -2.82 -7.08 0.96
CA VAL A 23 -3.30 -5.73 0.62
C VAL A 23 -3.05 -4.76 1.77
N VAL A 24 -3.22 -5.23 3.00
CA VAL A 24 -2.94 -4.47 4.23
C VAL A 24 -1.58 -4.88 4.77
N ASN A 25 -0.83 -3.93 5.34
CA ASN A 25 0.41 -4.24 6.07
C ASN A 25 0.15 -5.38 7.07
N ARG A 26 1.15 -6.26 7.32
CA ARG A 26 1.06 -7.40 8.26
C ARG A 26 0.86 -7.00 9.73
N GLU A 27 0.29 -5.83 10.00
CA GLU A 27 -0.08 -5.39 11.33
C GLU A 27 -1.33 -6.15 11.79
N GLU A 28 -1.31 -6.58 13.05
CA GLU A 28 -2.43 -7.26 13.70
C GLU A 28 -3.68 -6.35 13.79
N LYS A 29 -3.44 -5.04 13.76
CA LYS A 29 -4.41 -3.95 13.73
C LYS A 29 -4.26 -3.16 12.44
N VAL A 30 -5.29 -3.16 11.63
CA VAL A 30 -5.35 -2.40 10.37
C VAL A 30 -5.96 -1.03 10.66
N LYS A 31 -5.23 0.03 10.30
CA LYS A 31 -5.78 1.39 10.26
C LYS A 31 -6.78 1.49 9.12
N ARG A 32 -8.05 1.74 9.44
CA ARG A 32 -9.09 1.98 8.44
C ARG A 32 -8.72 3.21 7.61
N GLY A 33 -8.73 3.06 6.28
CA GLY A 33 -8.56 4.17 5.35
C GLY A 33 -7.18 4.33 4.71
N ILE A 34 -6.17 3.55 5.07
CA ILE A 34 -4.96 3.41 4.24
C ILE A 34 -4.92 2.01 3.66
N PHE A 35 -4.68 1.91 2.36
CA PHE A 35 -4.48 0.63 1.71
C PHE A 35 -3.53 0.74 0.53
N SER A 36 -2.96 -0.40 0.16
CA SER A 36 -2.06 -0.52 -0.97
C SER A 36 -2.52 -1.61 -1.92
N LEU A 37 -2.32 -1.42 -3.21
CA LEU A 37 -2.67 -2.39 -4.24
C LEU A 37 -1.48 -2.61 -5.16
N LEU A 38 -1.06 -3.86 -5.29
CA LEU A 38 -0.11 -4.26 -6.32
C LEU A 38 -0.88 -4.56 -7.62
N ARG A 39 -0.55 -3.82 -8.67
CA ARG A 39 -1.00 -4.08 -10.04
C ARG A 39 0.17 -4.65 -10.82
N THR A 40 -0.09 -5.70 -11.58
CA THR A 40 0.87 -6.34 -12.50
C THR A 40 0.26 -6.32 -13.89
N SER A 41 1.03 -5.95 -14.90
CA SER A 41 0.61 -6.00 -16.30
C SER A 41 0.27 -7.45 -16.70
N PRO A 42 -0.58 -7.67 -17.72
CA PRO A 42 -0.92 -9.01 -18.17
C PRO A 42 0.30 -9.85 -18.59
N ASP A 43 1.33 -9.20 -19.14
CA ASP A 43 2.60 -9.84 -19.54
C ASP A 43 3.62 -9.96 -18.40
N SER A 44 3.25 -9.53 -17.19
CA SER A 44 4.08 -9.53 -15.98
C SER A 44 5.35 -8.68 -16.03
N LYS A 45 5.56 -7.88 -17.07
CA LYS A 45 6.76 -7.04 -17.24
C LYS A 45 6.71 -5.75 -16.45
N GLU A 46 5.52 -5.22 -16.19
CA GLU A 46 5.34 -3.98 -15.46
C GLU A 46 4.54 -4.19 -14.19
N LYS A 47 4.94 -3.50 -13.12
CA LYS A 47 4.25 -3.53 -11.84
C LYS A 47 4.15 -2.12 -11.26
N ILE A 48 3.02 -1.85 -10.60
CA ILE A 48 2.78 -0.60 -9.88
C ILE A 48 2.26 -0.94 -8.49
N ILE A 49 2.82 -0.29 -7.47
CA ILE A 49 2.18 -0.22 -6.15
C ILE A 49 1.39 1.07 -6.08
N ALA A 50 0.07 0.96 -5.97
CA ALA A 50 -0.83 2.08 -5.75
C ALA A 50 -1.13 2.22 -4.26
N LEU A 51 -0.72 3.34 -3.68
CA LEU A 51 -0.93 3.72 -2.28
C LEU A 51 -2.08 4.71 -2.19
N HIS A 52 -3.01 4.48 -1.27
CA HIS A 52 -4.19 5.32 -1.09
C HIS A 52 -4.33 5.74 0.37
N ASN A 53 -4.51 7.03 0.60
CA ASN A 53 -4.97 7.57 1.86
C ASN A 53 -6.42 8.03 1.72
N ALA A 54 -7.39 7.16 1.99
CA ALA A 54 -8.81 7.48 1.96
C ALA A 54 -9.31 8.21 3.23
N THR A 55 -8.42 8.94 3.93
CA THR A 55 -8.74 9.68 5.14
C THR A 55 -8.42 11.16 4.99
N ASP A 56 -9.01 11.97 5.87
CA ASP A 56 -8.74 13.40 6.07
C ASP A 56 -7.46 13.69 6.88
N ASN A 57 -6.72 12.64 7.27
CA ASN A 57 -5.53 12.74 8.12
C ASN A 57 -4.25 12.47 7.33
N MET A 58 -3.16 13.14 7.70
CA MET A 58 -1.83 12.82 7.17
C MET A 58 -1.32 11.51 7.76
N HIS A 59 -0.74 10.67 6.91
CA HIS A 59 -0.21 9.38 7.32
C HIS A 59 1.21 9.15 6.84
N LYS A 60 2.06 8.66 7.75
CA LYS A 60 3.43 8.30 7.48
C LYS A 60 3.58 6.78 7.60
N PHE A 61 4.27 6.17 6.64
CA PHE A 61 4.60 4.76 6.68
C PHE A 61 5.90 4.48 5.92
N CYS A 62 6.48 3.32 6.21
CA CYS A 62 7.63 2.79 5.50
C CYS A 62 7.28 1.41 4.97
N PHE A 63 7.75 1.09 3.76
CA PHE A 63 7.74 -0.29 3.33
C PHE A 63 8.85 -1.06 4.04
N THR A 64 8.55 -2.27 4.50
CA THR A 64 9.57 -3.18 5.00
C THR A 64 10.36 -3.77 3.81
N LYS A 65 11.67 -3.98 3.97
CA LYS A 65 12.49 -4.67 2.96
C LYS A 65 11.84 -6.02 2.61
N ASN A 66 11.80 -6.36 1.33
CA ASN A 66 11.14 -7.55 0.74
C ASN A 66 9.62 -7.49 0.60
N GLN A 67 8.96 -6.41 1.03
CA GLN A 67 7.56 -6.20 0.67
C GLN A 67 7.45 -5.84 -0.82
N TYR A 68 6.56 -6.49 -1.55
CA TYR A 68 6.34 -6.27 -3.01
C TYR A 68 7.57 -6.41 -3.91
N SER A 69 8.59 -7.18 -3.48
CA SER A 69 9.86 -7.35 -4.22
C SER A 69 10.63 -6.03 -4.44
N LEU A 70 10.44 -5.03 -3.57
CA LEU A 70 11.15 -3.76 -3.63
C LEU A 70 12.65 -3.97 -3.32
N ASN A 71 13.52 -3.64 -4.28
CA ASN A 71 14.98 -3.79 -4.22
C ASN A 71 15.75 -2.46 -4.09
N LYS A 72 15.12 -1.34 -4.48
CA LYS A 72 15.65 0.03 -4.37
C LYS A 72 15.00 0.78 -3.21
N LYS A 73 15.61 1.91 -2.81
CA LYS A 73 15.04 2.85 -1.82
C LYS A 73 14.13 3.91 -2.45
N GLU A 74 14.26 4.11 -3.75
CA GLU A 74 13.64 5.20 -4.47
C GLU A 74 12.91 4.66 -5.69
N TYR A 75 11.68 5.14 -5.89
CA TYR A 75 10.84 4.76 -7.01
C TYR A 75 10.15 5.98 -7.60
N PHE A 76 9.86 5.90 -8.88
CA PHE A 76 9.14 6.94 -9.59
C PHE A 76 7.65 6.83 -9.30
N ASP A 77 7.07 7.91 -8.77
CA ASP A 77 5.63 8.09 -8.68
C ASP A 77 5.11 8.68 -9.99
N ILE A 78 4.27 7.92 -10.69
CA ILE A 78 3.73 8.35 -11.98
C ILE A 78 2.63 9.41 -11.85
N ILE A 79 2.05 9.60 -10.66
CA ILE A 79 1.01 10.62 -10.45
C ILE A 79 1.63 12.00 -10.26
N SER A 80 2.64 12.12 -9.40
CA SER A 80 3.32 13.40 -9.16
C SER A 80 4.55 13.65 -10.02
N GLU A 81 4.96 12.67 -10.84
CA GLU A 81 6.17 12.68 -11.67
C GLU A 81 7.46 12.93 -10.87
N ARG A 82 7.52 12.41 -9.64
CA ARG A 82 8.64 12.61 -8.70
C ARG A 82 9.21 11.29 -8.20
N ILE A 83 10.45 11.34 -7.76
CA ILE A 83 11.10 10.23 -7.07
C ILE A 83 10.68 10.25 -5.59
N ILE A 84 10.17 9.12 -5.09
CA ILE A 84 9.72 8.94 -3.72
C ILE A 84 10.65 7.94 -3.01
N ASN A 85 11.09 8.31 -1.81
CA ASN A 85 11.82 7.41 -0.91
C ASN A 85 10.84 6.51 -0.15
N ILE A 86 10.90 5.20 -0.38
CA ILE A 86 9.97 4.22 0.19
C ILE A 86 10.18 3.93 1.68
N GLU A 87 11.34 4.31 2.24
CA GLU A 87 11.60 4.20 3.69
C GLU A 87 10.92 5.34 4.47
N LYS A 88 10.46 6.40 3.78
CA LYS A 88 9.88 7.61 4.39
C LYS A 88 8.72 8.16 3.55
N ILE A 89 7.64 7.41 3.43
CA ILE A 89 6.45 7.85 2.68
C ILE A 89 5.54 8.66 3.59
N SER A 90 5.08 9.80 3.09
CA SER A 90 4.04 10.61 3.71
C SER A 90 2.92 10.83 2.71
N LEU A 91 1.72 10.39 3.05
CA LEU A 91 0.50 10.68 2.29
C LEU A 91 -0.27 11.81 2.98
N THR A 92 -0.51 12.89 2.26
CA THR A 92 -1.46 13.93 2.67
C THR A 92 -2.89 13.39 2.58
N PRO A 93 -3.87 14.06 3.21
CA PRO A 93 -5.28 13.66 3.11
C PRO A 93 -5.72 13.41 1.67
N TYR A 94 -6.39 12.29 1.42
CA TYR A 94 -6.90 11.89 0.10
C TYR A 94 -5.85 11.66 -0.99
N GLN A 95 -4.56 11.68 -0.65
CA GLN A 95 -3.48 11.50 -1.62
C GLN A 95 -3.39 10.07 -2.12
N ILE A 96 -3.06 9.96 -3.41
CA ILE A 96 -2.74 8.72 -4.10
C ILE A 96 -1.32 8.83 -4.66
N ILE A 97 -0.53 7.77 -4.53
CA ILE A 97 0.82 7.64 -5.12
C ILE A 97 0.89 6.32 -5.85
N TRP A 98 1.39 6.31 -7.08
CA TRP A 98 1.58 5.09 -7.88
C TRP A 98 3.06 4.89 -8.19
N LEU A 99 3.69 4.02 -7.42
CA LEU A 99 5.11 3.72 -7.55
C LEU A 99 5.32 2.68 -8.64
N LYS A 100 6.03 3.05 -9.71
CA LYS A 100 6.44 2.11 -10.77
C LYS A 100 7.60 1.25 -10.29
N ILE A 101 7.42 -0.08 -10.33
CA ILE A 101 8.44 -1.06 -9.96
C ILE A 101 9.04 -1.67 -11.24
N TYR A 102 10.37 -1.83 -11.23
CA TYR A 102 11.15 -2.47 -12.30
C TYR A 102 11.78 -3.77 -11.81
#